data_AF-W8S1C4-F1
#
_entry.id   AF-W8S1C4-F1
#
_cell.length_a   1.000
_cell.length_b   1.000
_cell.length_c   1.000
_cell.angle_alpha   90.00
_cell.angle_beta   90.00
_cell.angle_gamma   90.00
#
_symmetry.space_group_name_H-M   'P 1'
#
loop_
_entity.id
_entity.type
_entity.pdbx_description
1 polymer ?
#
loop_
_entity_poly.entity_id
_entity_poly.type
_entity_poly.pdbx_seq_one_letter_code
_entity_poly.pdbx_strand_id
1 'polypeptide(L)' 'MPTFLRDVTERQGCGFLDAGLSVDVSPVDGVHWEAEAHRDFAAVMARAVQGMRDDPA' A
#
# COMPACT_ATOMS: atom_id res chain seq x y z
N MET A 1 12.68 -1.91 9.01
CA MET A 1 11.84 -0.69 8.95
C MET A 1 10.75 -0.80 10.01
N PRO A 2 10.30 0.29 10.64
CA PRO A 2 9.41 0.23 11.80
C PRO A 2 8.04 -0.34 11.41
N THR A 3 7.53 -1.30 12.20
CA THR A 3 6.31 -2.06 11.92
C THR A 3 5.04 -1.44 12.51
N PHE A 4 5.10 -0.22 13.05
CA PHE A 4 4.01 0.37 13.83
C PHE A 4 2.65 0.36 13.14
N LEU A 5 2.61 0.65 11.83
CA LEU A 5 1.37 0.62 11.08
C LEU A 5 0.80 -0.80 10.94
N ARG A 6 1.65 -1.81 10.74
CA ARG A 6 1.24 -3.22 10.69
C ARG A 6 0.73 -3.71 12.04
N ASP A 7 1.39 -3.34 13.13
CA ASP A 7 0.94 -3.70 14.48
C ASP A 7 -0.44 -3.09 14.81
N VAL A 8 -0.72 -1.88 14.29
CA VAL A 8 -2.04 -1.25 14.42
C VAL A 8 -3.09 -2.03 13.62
N THR A 9 -2.78 -2.49 12.41
CA THR A 9 -3.77 -3.22 11.60
C THR A 9 -4.17 -4.55 12.23
N GLU A 10 -3.24 -5.25 12.87
CA GLU A 10 -3.54 -6.50 13.59
C GLU A 10 -4.52 -6.28 14.75
N ARG A 11 -4.33 -5.19 15.51
CA ARG A 11 -5.23 -4.83 16.63
C ARG A 11 -6.61 -4.41 16.15
N GLN A 12 -6.72 -3.89 14.93
CA GLN A 12 -7.95 -3.33 14.38
C GLN A 12 -8.64 -4.26 13.37
N GLY A 13 -8.10 -5.45 13.12
CA GLY A 13 -8.64 -6.38 12.11
C GLY A 13 -8.67 -5.79 10.70
N CYS A 14 -7.69 -4.95 10.37
CA CYS A 14 -7.59 -4.28 9.07
C CYS A 14 -6.54 -4.96 8.18
N GLY A 15 -6.70 -4.84 6.86
CA GLY A 15 -5.64 -5.19 5.92
C GLY A 15 -4.48 -4.19 5.97
N PHE A 16 -3.27 -4.64 5.62
CA PHE A 16 -2.07 -3.81 5.55
C PHE A 16 -1.36 -3.97 4.21
N LEU A 17 -1.03 -2.85 3.58
CA LEU A 17 -0.20 -2.79 2.38
C LEU A 17 0.89 -1.72 2.55
N ASP A 18 2.13 -2.09 2.29
CA ASP A 18 3.27 -1.17 2.31
C ASP A 18 3.53 -0.62 0.91
N ALA A 19 3.22 0.66 0.71
CA ALA A 19 3.43 1.33 -0.57
C ALA A 19 4.93 1.45 -0.93
N GLY A 20 5.81 1.58 0.06
CA GLY A 20 7.25 1.74 -0.16
C GLY A 20 7.94 0.52 -0.75
N LEU A 21 7.25 -0.63 -0.83
CA LEU A 21 7.73 -1.82 -1.55
C LEU A 21 7.42 -1.78 -3.05
N SER A 22 6.66 -0.79 -3.53
CA SER A 22 6.16 -0.74 -4.91
C SER A 22 6.34 0.62 -5.58
N VAL A 23 6.47 1.70 -4.82
CA VAL A 23 6.63 3.06 -5.36
C VAL A 23 7.61 3.89 -4.57
N ASP A 24 8.36 4.71 -5.29
CA ASP A 24 9.25 5.73 -4.75
C ASP A 24 8.64 7.12 -4.93
N VAL A 25 8.99 8.04 -4.02
CA VAL A 25 8.62 9.44 -4.12
C VAL A 25 9.41 10.14 -5.23
N SER A 26 8.76 11.09 -5.89
CA SER A 26 9.37 11.94 -6.91
C SER A 26 10.52 12.76 -6.31
N PRO A 27 11.64 12.93 -7.03
CA PRO A 27 12.72 13.82 -6.60
C PRO A 27 12.32 15.31 -6.63
N VAL A 28 11.16 15.67 -7.18
CA VAL A 28 10.68 17.06 -7.23
C VAL A 28 10.52 17.64 -5.84
N ASP A 29 9.95 16.86 -4.91
CA ASP A 29 9.71 17.30 -3.53
C ASP A 29 9.94 16.22 -2.46
N GLY A 30 10.20 14.97 -2.86
CA GLY A 30 10.41 13.87 -1.93
C GLY A 30 9.16 13.41 -1.18
N VAL A 31 7.97 13.78 -1.65
CA VAL A 31 6.69 13.41 -1.02
C VAL A 31 5.68 12.86 -2.04
N HIS A 32 5.47 13.55 -3.14
CA HIS A 32 4.48 13.13 -4.15
C HIS A 32 5.03 12.04 -5.06
N TRP A 33 4.16 11.45 -5.87
CA TRP A 33 4.54 10.47 -6.88
C TRP A 33 4.44 11.08 -8.27
N GLU A 34 5.21 10.52 -9.19
CA GLU A 34 5.00 10.77 -10.61
C GLU A 34 3.68 10.15 -11.10
N ALA A 35 3.13 10.68 -12.19
CA ALA A 35 1.85 10.23 -12.74
C ALA A 35 1.85 8.73 -13.15
N GLU A 36 3.00 8.17 -13.50
CA GLU A 36 3.15 6.73 -13.79
C GLU A 36 3.09 5.88 -12.51
N ALA A 37 3.79 6.28 -11.45
CA ALA A 37 3.76 5.58 -10.17
C ALA A 37 2.36 5.51 -9.55
N HIS A 38 1.52 6.54 -9.75
CA HIS A 38 0.09 6.45 -9.39
C HIS A 38 -0.65 5.31 -10.11
N ARG A 39 -0.39 5.11 -11.40
CA ARG A 39 -1.05 4.05 -12.20
C ARG A 39 -0.54 2.67 -11.80
N ASP A 40 0.76 2.53 -11.59
CA ASP A 40 1.37 1.26 -11.20
C ASP A 40 0.91 0.83 -9.81
N PHE A 41 0.88 1.78 -8.85
CA PHE A 41 0.38 1.49 -7.52
C PHE A 41 -1.10 1.13 -7.50
N ALA A 42 -1.92 1.72 -8.37
CA ALA A 42 -3.32 1.34 -8.50
C ALA A 42 -3.49 -0.14 -8.85
N ALA A 43 -2.62 -0.71 -9.69
CA ALA A 43 -2.65 -2.14 -10.02
C ALA A 43 -2.30 -3.02 -8.81
N VAL A 44 -1.35 -2.60 -7.97
CA VAL A 44 -0.99 -3.29 -6.71
C VAL A 44 -2.17 -3.26 -5.74
N MET A 45 -2.78 -2.09 -5.54
CA MET A 45 -3.97 -1.93 -4.69
C MET A 45 -5.14 -2.78 -5.16
N ALA A 46 -5.40 -2.82 -6.47
CA ALA A 46 -6.49 -3.62 -7.04
C ALA A 46 -6.33 -5.12 -6.70
N ARG A 47 -5.11 -5.66 -6.81
CA ARG A 47 -4.81 -7.06 -6.45
C ARG A 47 -4.98 -7.31 -4.95
N ALA A 48 -4.50 -6.39 -4.10
CA ALA A 48 -4.64 -6.51 -2.65
C ALA A 48 -6.11 -6.56 -2.22
N VAL A 49 -6.94 -5.65 -2.74
CA VAL A 49 -8.38 -5.61 -2.43
C VAL A 49 -9.12 -6.83 -2.98
N GLN A 50 -8.75 -7.33 -4.16
CA GLN A 50 -9.33 -8.57 -4.69
C GLN A 50 -9.04 -9.75 -3.76
N GLY A 51 -7.78 -9.93 -3.34
CA GLY A 51 -7.42 -11.01 -2.42
C GLY A 51 -8.14 -10.96 -1.07
N MET A 52 -8.44 -9.77 -0.55
CA MET A 52 -9.21 -9.60 0.69
C MET A 52 -10.69 -9.97 0.56
N ARG A 53 -11.27 -9.90 -0.63
CA ARG A 53 -12.68 -10.27 -0.86
C ARG A 53 -12.88 -11.77 -0.98
N ASP A 54 -11.83 -12.49 -1.35
CA ASP A 54 -11.83 -13.93 -1.56
C ASP A 54 -11.53 -14.71 -0.25
N ASP A 55 -11.04 -14.02 0.78
CA ASP A 55 -10.79 -14.56 2.12
C ASP A 55 -12.04 -14.35 3.00
N PRO A 56 -12.73 -15.41 3.46
CA PRO A 56 -13.88 -15.25 4.33
C PRO A 56 -13.39 -14.81 5.71
N ALA A 57 -13.74 -13.58 6.09
CA ALA A 57 -13.59 -13.08 7.45
C ALA A 57 -14.32 -13.97 8.48
#